data_AF-A0A413UFT4-F1
#
_entry.id   AF-A0A413UFT4-F1
#
_cell.length_a   1.000
_cell.length_b   1.000
_cell.length_c   1.000
_cell.angle_alpha   90.00
_cell.angle_beta   90.00
_cell.angle_gamma   90.00
#
_symmetry.space_group_name_H-M   'P 1'
#
loop_
_entity.id
_entity.type
_entity.pdbx_description
1 polymer ?
#
loop_
_entity_poly.entity_id
_entity_poly.type
_entity_poly.pdbx_seq_one_letter_code
_entity_poly.pdbx_strand_id
1 'polypeptide(L)'
;MLNIKYDIVGSFLRPQEIKEARAKFNNNEITYEQLRDIEDEQIAKLVAKEVQHGLKFVTDGEFRRRWWHLDWLKEFDGFMTNHKVIFDYLFKSSYMPV
;
A
#
# COMPACT_ATOMS: atom_id res chain seq x y z
N MET A 1 -3.16 33.02 10.73
CA MET A 1 -3.39 31.57 10.49
C MET A 1 -2.99 31.26 9.07
N LEU A 2 -2.34 30.13 8.83
CA LEU A 2 -2.09 29.63 7.47
C LEU A 2 -3.41 29.11 6.90
N ASN A 3 -3.82 29.58 5.73
CA ASN A 3 -5.00 29.09 5.02
C ASN A 3 -4.59 27.90 4.15
N ILE A 4 -4.59 26.70 4.73
CA ILE A 4 -4.15 25.46 4.09
C ILE A 4 -5.36 24.55 3.87
N LYS A 5 -5.49 24.01 2.66
CA LYS A 5 -6.48 23.01 2.29
C LYS A 5 -5.76 21.70 1.93
N TYR A 6 -6.25 20.60 2.46
CA TYR A 6 -5.82 19.25 2.09
C TYR A 6 -6.96 18.58 1.33
N ASP A 7 -6.75 18.27 0.05
CA ASP A 7 -7.76 17.63 -0.79
C ASP A 7 -7.75 16.10 -0.62
N ILE A 8 -6.61 15.53 -0.23
CA ILE A 8 -6.38 14.09 -0.10
C ILE A 8 -5.65 13.82 1.21
N VAL A 9 -5.99 12.69 1.84
CA VAL A 9 -5.49 12.33 3.18
C VAL A 9 -4.48 11.18 3.19
N GLY A 10 -4.26 10.50 2.06
CA GLY A 10 -3.26 9.44 1.95
C GLY A 10 -3.54 8.43 0.86
N SER A 11 -4.58 7.60 1.04
CA SER A 11 -4.74 6.39 0.22
C SER A 11 -5.24 6.66 -1.20
N PHE A 12 -4.64 5.94 -2.14
CA PHE A 12 -5.13 5.79 -3.50
C PHE A 12 -5.35 4.30 -3.82
N LEU A 13 -6.12 4.03 -4.88
CA LEU A 13 -6.28 2.67 -5.37
C LEU A 13 -4.93 2.12 -5.84
N ARG A 14 -4.58 0.93 -5.33
CA ARG A 14 -3.32 0.27 -5.67
C ARG A 14 -3.30 -0.11 -7.17
N PRO A 15 -2.27 0.32 -7.93
CA PRO A 15 -2.08 -0.06 -9.32
C PRO A 15 -1.96 -1.57 -9.49
N GLN A 16 -2.31 -2.05 -10.68
CA GLN A 16 -2.29 -3.48 -11.01
C GLN A 16 -0.87 -4.05 -10.90
N GLU A 17 0.13 -3.26 -11.28
CA GLU A 17 1.55 -3.60 -11.23
C GLU A 17 2.02 -3.93 -9.81
N ILE A 18 1.54 -3.18 -8.79
CA ILE A 18 1.89 -3.46 -7.39
C ILE A 18 1.20 -4.74 -6.91
N LYS A 19 -0.04 -4.99 -7.33
CA LYS A 19 -0.76 -6.23 -6.98
C LYS A 19 -0.03 -7.45 -7.52
N GLU A 20 0.35 -7.41 -8.80
CA GLU A 20 1.11 -8.47 -9.45
C GLU A 20 2.49 -8.66 -8.82
N ALA A 21 3.22 -7.58 -8.54
CA ALA A 21 4.51 -7.65 -7.87
C ALA A 21 4.41 -8.30 -6.49
N ARG A 22 3.37 -7.98 -5.72
CA ARG A 22 3.12 -8.61 -4.42
C ARG A 22 2.79 -10.09 -4.53
N ALA A 23 1.99 -10.48 -5.52
CA ALA A 23 1.72 -11.88 -5.79
C ALA A 23 3.01 -12.64 -6.12
N LYS A 24 3.85 -12.09 -7.02
CA LYS A 24 5.16 -12.65 -7.38
C LYS A 24 6.10 -12.76 -6.18
N PHE A 25 6.16 -11.72 -5.34
CA PHE A 25 6.98 -11.72 -4.14
C PHE A 25 6.52 -12.81 -3.15
N ASN A 26 5.21 -12.94 -2.92
CA ASN A 26 4.65 -13.99 -2.06
C ASN A 26 4.92 -15.41 -2.61
N ASN A 27 5.07 -15.54 -3.92
CA ASN A 27 5.44 -16.79 -4.60
C ASN A 27 6.96 -17.02 -4.68
N ASN A 28 7.79 -16.13 -4.11
CA ASN A 28 9.25 -16.14 -4.21
C ASN A 28 9.79 -16.02 -5.65
N GLU A 29 9.02 -15.41 -6.56
CA GLU A 29 9.41 -15.20 -7.97
C GLU A 29 10.27 -13.94 -8.17
N ILE A 30 10.16 -12.97 -7.25
CA ILE A 30 10.97 -11.76 -7.22
C ILE A 30 11.54 -11.54 -5.83
N THR A 31 12.68 -10.86 -5.78
CA THR A 31 13.30 -10.38 -4.54
C THR A 31 12.49 -9.25 -3.90
N TYR A 32 12.74 -8.99 -2.63
CA TYR A 32 12.14 -7.87 -1.93
C TYR A 32 12.56 -6.53 -2.55
N GLU A 33 13.82 -6.41 -2.97
CA GLU A 33 14.37 -5.25 -3.66
C GLU A 33 13.61 -4.98 -4.97
N GLN A 34 13.37 -6.02 -5.78
CA GLN A 34 12.56 -5.88 -7.00
C GLN A 34 11.11 -5.46 -6.72
N LEU A 35 10.50 -5.95 -5.64
CA LEU A 35 9.18 -5.46 -5.21
C LEU A 35 9.26 -3.96 -4.86
N ARG A 36 10.31 -3.53 -4.15
CA ARG A 36 10.50 -2.13 -3.76
C ARG A 36 10.67 -1.22 -4.96
N ASP A 37 11.46 -1.63 -5.95
CA ASP A 37 11.65 -0.88 -7.20
C ASP A 37 10.33 -0.63 -7.93
N ILE A 38 9.48 -1.66 -8.03
CA ILE A 38 8.14 -1.53 -8.64
C ILE A 38 7.25 -0.60 -7.81
N GLU A 39 7.27 -0.72 -6.48
CA GLU A 39 6.51 0.19 -5.61
C GLU A 39 6.98 1.65 -5.75
N ASP A 40 8.30 1.90 -5.82
CA ASP A 40 8.88 3.24 -5.99
C ASP A 40 8.50 3.85 -7.34
N GLU A 41 8.54 3.07 -8.42
CA GLU A 41 8.12 3.52 -9.75
C GLU A 41 6.66 3.99 -9.74
N GLN A 42 5.78 3.22 -9.09
CA GLN A 42 4.35 3.53 -9.03
C GLN A 42 4.05 4.71 -8.09
N ILE A 43 4.79 4.85 -6.99
CA ILE A 43 4.72 6.04 -6.13
C ILE A 43 5.15 7.28 -6.91
N ALA A 44 6.26 7.22 -7.65
CA ALA A 44 6.74 8.34 -8.46
C ALA A 44 5.71 8.76 -9.53
N LYS A 45 5.07 7.79 -10.19
CA LYS A 45 3.96 8.03 -11.14
C LYS A 45 2.77 8.72 -10.47
N LEU A 46 2.37 8.28 -9.28
CA LEU A 46 1.28 8.90 -8.52
C LEU A 46 1.62 10.35 -8.16
N VAL A 47 2.79 10.59 -7.57
CA VAL A 47 3.24 11.93 -7.17
C VAL A 47 3.29 12.87 -8.38
N ALA A 48 3.82 12.41 -9.52
CA ALA A 48 3.83 13.19 -10.75
C ALA A 48 2.41 13.58 -11.19
N LYS A 49 1.45 12.66 -11.07
CA LYS A 49 0.04 12.92 -11.38
C LYS A 49 -0.58 13.93 -10.41
N GLU A 50 -0.35 13.80 -9.11
CA GLU A 50 -0.83 14.77 -8.11
C GLU A 50 -0.29 16.18 -8.39
N VAL A 51 1.01 16.29 -8.68
CA VAL A 51 1.65 17.57 -9.07
C VAL A 51 1.04 18.14 -10.34
N GLN A 52 0.81 17.31 -11.37
CA GLN A 52 0.17 17.74 -12.61
C GLN A 52 -1.25 18.29 -12.38
N HIS A 53 -1.98 17.76 -11.40
CA HIS A 53 -3.32 18.22 -11.04
C HIS A 53 -3.31 19.42 -10.06
N GLY A 54 -2.13 19.95 -9.74
CA GLY A 54 -1.98 21.18 -8.97
C GLY A 54 -2.13 21.01 -7.46
N LEU A 55 -2.07 19.77 -6.95
CA LEU A 55 -2.09 19.52 -5.51
C LEU A 55 -0.89 20.20 -4.84
N LYS A 56 -1.17 20.88 -3.73
CA LYS A 56 -0.13 21.56 -2.92
C LYS A 56 0.60 20.63 -1.97
N PHE A 57 -0.04 19.51 -1.63
CA PHE A 57 0.47 18.44 -0.79
C PHE A 57 0.17 17.12 -1.49
N VAL A 58 1.18 16.27 -1.59
CA VAL A 58 1.14 14.98 -2.31
C VAL A 58 1.27 13.83 -1.32
N THR A 59 0.96 12.63 -1.76
CA THR A 59 0.99 11.41 -0.92
C THR A 59 1.63 10.25 -1.68
N ASP A 60 2.10 9.22 -0.97
CA ASP A 60 2.60 7.99 -1.59
C ASP A 60 1.47 6.99 -1.95
N GLY A 61 0.20 7.41 -1.80
CA GLY A 61 -0.95 6.54 -2.01
C GLY A 61 -1.12 5.44 -0.97
N GLU A 62 -0.29 5.41 0.07
CA GLU A 62 -0.15 4.29 1.00
C GLU A 62 0.17 2.95 0.32
N PHE A 63 0.80 2.99 -0.87
CA PHE A 63 0.95 1.81 -1.70
C PHE A 63 1.67 0.66 -1.00
N ARG A 64 2.62 0.99 -0.12
CA ARG A 64 3.44 0.04 0.66
C ARG A 64 2.74 -0.53 1.90
N ARG A 65 1.61 0.04 2.29
CA ARG A 65 0.86 -0.39 3.48
C ARG A 65 -0.28 -1.32 3.11
N ARG A 66 -0.59 -2.25 4.00
CA ARG A 66 -1.85 -2.98 3.99
C ARG A 66 -2.87 -2.13 4.75
N TRP A 67 -2.63 -1.87 6.03
CA TRP A 67 -3.57 -1.23 6.94
C TRP A 67 -2.81 -0.17 7.78
N TRP A 68 -3.18 1.11 7.66
CA TRP A 68 -2.38 2.21 8.22
C TRP A 68 -2.05 2.07 9.71
N HIS A 69 -3.03 1.68 10.53
CA HIS A 69 -2.89 1.63 11.98
C HIS A 69 -2.16 0.37 12.44
N LEU A 70 -2.41 -0.78 11.81
CA LEU A 70 -1.75 -2.04 12.19
C LEU A 70 -0.31 -2.12 11.69
N ASP A 71 -0.04 -1.62 10.47
CA ASP A 71 1.33 -1.58 9.95
C ASP A 71 2.21 -0.60 10.70
N TRP A 72 1.64 0.42 11.33
CA TRP A 72 2.37 1.30 12.25
C TRP A 72 2.58 0.65 13.62
N LEU A 73 1.53 0.04 14.19
CA LEU A 73 1.58 -0.56 15.52
C LEU A 73 2.59 -1.71 15.63
N LYS A 74 2.73 -2.52 14.58
CA LYS A 74 3.66 -3.67 14.54
C LYS A 74 5.13 -3.27 14.60
N GLU A 75 5.47 -2.01 14.32
CA GLU A 75 6.84 -1.50 14.34
C GLU A 75 7.29 -1.07 15.75
N PHE A 76 6.40 -1.16 16.76
CA PHE A 76 6.73 -0.90 18.15
C PHE A 76 7.05 -2.20 18.91
N ASP A 77 8.08 -2.13 19.76
CA ASP A 77 8.35 -3.16 20.75
C ASP A 77 7.16 -3.36 21.69
N GLY A 78 6.90 -4.63 22.06
CA GLY A 78 5.81 -5.00 22.96
C GLY A 78 4.48 -5.36 22.28
N PHE A 79 4.37 -5.20 20.95
CA PHE A 79 3.24 -5.69 20.17
C PHE A 79 3.61 -6.94 19.38
N MET A 80 2.74 -7.95 19.40
CA MET A 80 2.87 -9.14 18.55
C MET A 80 1.63 -9.28 17.66
N THR A 81 1.84 -9.40 16.36
CA THR A 81 0.76 -9.65 15.40
C THR A 81 0.55 -11.14 15.19
N ASN A 82 -0.58 -11.67 15.68
CA ASN A 82 -1.00 -13.04 15.39
C ASN A 82 -1.89 -13.05 14.13
N HIS A 83 -1.34 -13.48 13.01
CA HIS A 83 -2.14 -13.76 11.81
C HIS A 83 -2.96 -15.04 12.01
N LYS A 84 -4.16 -14.92 12.59
CA LYS A 84 -5.10 -16.05 12.67
C LYS A 84 -5.72 -16.30 11.29
N VAL A 85 -5.46 -17.48 10.72
CA VAL A 85 -6.05 -18.01 9.46
C VAL A 85 -7.54 -18.39 9.66
N ILE A 86 -8.34 -17.50 10.26
CA ILE A 86 -9.78 -17.72 10.43
C ILE A 86 -10.56 -17.02 9.31
N PHE A 87 -10.04 -15.93 8.75
CA PHE A 87 -10.72 -15.20 7.67
C PHE A 87 -10.72 -15.96 6.33
N ASP A 88 -9.66 -16.71 6.00
CA ASP A 88 -9.62 -17.51 4.76
C ASP A 88 -10.63 -18.66 4.75
N TYR A 89 -11.02 -19.18 5.92
CA TYR A 89 -11.98 -20.27 6.02
C TYR A 89 -13.43 -19.82 5.81
N LEU A 90 -13.74 -18.54 6.08
CA LEU A 90 -15.10 -18.00 5.96
C LEU A 90 -15.39 -17.36 4.59
N PHE A 91 -14.36 -16.96 3.82
CA PHE A 91 -14.55 -16.25 2.54
C PHE A 91 -14.01 -16.99 1.30
N LYS A 92 -13.58 -18.25 1.43
CA LYS A 92 -13.13 -19.09 0.30
C LYS A 92 -14.17 -19.34 -0.82
N SER A 93 -15.40 -18.81 -0.70
CA SER A 93 -16.44 -18.94 -1.73
C SER A 93 -16.64 -17.66 -2.59
N SER A 94 -16.00 -16.52 -2.29
CA SER A 94 -16.36 -15.29 -3.02
C SER A 94 -15.27 -14.25 -3.27
N TYR A 95 -14.00 -14.48 -2.92
CA TYR A 95 -12.91 -13.57 -3.34
C TYR A 95 -11.69 -14.34 -3.81
N MET A 96 -11.50 -14.40 -5.14
CA MET A 96 -10.18 -14.60 -5.75
C MET A 96 -9.28 -13.41 -5.39
N PRO A 97 -7.99 -13.64 -5.08
CA PRO A 97 -7.10 -12.57 -4.66
C PRO A 97 -6.79 -11.65 -5.86
N VAL A 98 -7.20 -10.40 -5.72
CA VAL A 98 -6.63 -9.23 -6.41
C VAL A 98 -5.53 -8.61 -5.56
#